data_AF-A0A447UVA2-F1
#
_entry.id   AF-A0A447UVA2-F1
#
_cell.length_a   1.000
_cell.length_b   1.000
_cell.length_c   1.000
_cell.angle_alpha   90.00
_cell.angle_beta   90.00
_cell.angle_gamma   90.00
#
_symmetry.space_group_name_H-M   'P 1'
#
loop_
_entity.id
_entity.type
_entity.pdbx_description
1 polymer ?
#
loop_
_entity_poly.entity_id
_entity_poly.type
_entity_poly.pdbx_seq_one_letter_code
_entity_poly.pdbx_strand_id
1 'polypeptide(L)'
;MQKKSIYVAYTGGTIGMQRSEQGYIPVSGHLQRQLALMPEFHRPEMPDFTIHEYAPLMDSSDMTPEDWQHIAEDIKARYADYDGFVILHGTDTMGVHRLGALLHAGESG
;
A
#
# COMPACT_ATOMS: atom_id res chain seq x y z
N MET A 1 -8.38 -23.59 7.70
CA MET A 1 -8.84 -22.24 7.29
C MET A 1 -7.88 -21.77 6.21
N GLN A 2 -8.37 -21.38 5.02
CA GLN A 2 -7.52 -20.83 3.97
C GLN A 2 -6.87 -19.54 4.50
N LYS A 3 -5.55 -19.42 4.38
CA LYS A 3 -4.81 -18.23 4.80
C LYS A 3 -5.18 -17.11 3.83
N LYS A 4 -5.61 -15.97 4.36
CA LYS A 4 -6.03 -14.82 3.56
C LYS A 4 -4.82 -14.22 2.85
N SER A 5 -5.01 -13.78 1.61
CA SER A 5 -3.97 -13.11 0.82
C SER A 5 -4.29 -11.63 0.68
N ILE A 6 -3.38 -10.75 1.11
CA ILE A 6 -3.56 -9.31 1.13
C ILE A 6 -2.60 -8.64 0.14
N TYR A 7 -3.13 -7.79 -0.72
CA TYR A 7 -2.33 -6.93 -1.57
C TYR A 7 -1.97 -5.64 -0.86
N VAL A 8 -0.71 -5.24 -0.90
CA VAL A 8 -0.20 -4.01 -0.30
C VAL A 8 0.36 -3.12 -1.40
N ALA A 9 -0.39 -2.07 -1.77
CA ALA A 9 0.08 -1.04 -2.70
C ALA A 9 0.94 -0.03 -1.94
N TYR A 10 2.26 -0.12 -2.09
CA TYR A 10 3.19 0.88 -1.56
C TYR A 10 3.40 1.99 -2.60
N THR A 11 2.58 3.03 -2.46
CA THR A 11 2.53 4.16 -3.39
C THR A 11 3.59 5.21 -3.09
N GLY A 12 3.96 5.37 -1.80
CA GLY A 12 4.99 6.32 -1.40
C GLY A 12 4.90 6.73 0.07
N GLY A 13 5.60 7.80 0.41
CA GLY A 13 5.70 8.30 1.78
C GLY A 13 6.94 7.83 2.54
N THR A 14 7.16 8.47 3.69
CA THR A 14 8.34 8.30 4.54
C THR A 14 8.47 6.94 5.22
N ILE A 15 7.40 6.14 5.23
CA ILE A 15 7.33 4.83 5.90
C ILE A 15 8.33 3.79 5.33
N GLY A 16 8.68 3.89 4.05
CA GLY A 16 9.67 3.03 3.41
C GLY A 16 10.98 3.74 3.05
N MET A 17 11.17 4.99 3.49
CA MET A 17 12.37 5.76 3.21
C MET A 17 13.49 5.42 4.19
N GLN A 18 14.72 5.41 3.68
CA GLN A 18 15.91 5.20 4.51
C GLN A 18 16.46 6.54 5.00
N ARG A 19 16.83 6.61 6.29
CA ARG A 19 17.50 7.79 6.85
C ARG A 19 18.92 7.90 6.27
N SER A 20 19.26 9.07 5.75
CA SER A 20 20.59 9.45 5.24
C SER A 20 21.08 10.75 5.88
N GLU A 21 22.33 11.13 5.60
CA GLU A 21 22.88 12.43 6.03
C GLU A 21 22.14 13.63 5.43
N GLN A 22 21.45 13.44 4.31
CA GLN A 22 20.69 14.48 3.58
C GLN A 22 19.19 14.47 3.91
N GLY A 23 18.75 13.68 4.88
CA GLY A 23 17.34 13.48 5.20
C GLY A 23 16.84 12.07 4.83
N TYR A 24 15.53 11.92 4.64
CA TYR A 24 14.93 10.65 4.21
C TYR A 24 15.04 10.52 2.69
N ILE A 25 15.58 9.40 2.21
CA ILE A 25 15.69 9.10 0.78
C ILE A 25 14.85 7.86 0.42
N PRO A 26 14.18 7.87 -0.74
CA PRO A 26 13.48 6.68 -1.22
C PRO A 26 14.51 5.61 -1.59
N VAL A 27 14.38 4.42 -1.02
CA VAL A 27 15.26 3.29 -1.34
C VAL A 27 14.38 2.11 -1.75
N SER A 28 14.50 1.71 -3.01
CA SER A 28 13.68 0.63 -3.53
C SER A 28 13.94 -0.68 -2.80
N GLY A 29 12.86 -1.40 -2.48
CA GLY A 29 12.91 -2.65 -1.74
C GLY A 29 13.21 -2.49 -0.25
N HIS A 30 13.36 -1.27 0.29
CA HIS A 30 13.74 -1.07 1.70
C HIS A 30 12.64 -1.55 2.63
N LEU A 31 11.39 -1.18 2.36
CA LEU A 31 10.22 -1.58 3.15
C LEU A 31 10.05 -3.11 3.15
N GLN A 32 10.15 -3.76 1.99
CA GLN A 32 10.04 -5.21 1.83
C GLN A 32 11.13 -5.93 2.63
N ARG A 33 12.37 -5.40 2.61
CA ARG A 33 13.46 -5.93 3.43
C ARG A 33 13.18 -5.76 4.93
N GLN A 34 12.66 -4.61 5.36
CA GLN A 34 12.35 -4.40 6.78
C GLN A 34 11.24 -5.33 7.27
N LEU A 35 10.15 -5.48 6.50
CA LEU A 35 9.06 -6.39 6.82
C LEU A 35 9.50 -7.86 6.80
N ALA A 36 10.44 -8.22 5.93
CA ALA A 36 11.05 -9.55 5.94
C ALA A 36 11.86 -9.84 7.22
N LEU A 37 12.43 -8.80 7.85
CA LEU A 37 13.21 -8.91 9.09
C LEU A 37 12.35 -8.86 10.35
N MET A 38 11.07 -8.48 10.25
CA MET A 38 10.16 -8.34 11.38
C MET A 38 9.33 -9.63 11.56
N PRO A 39 9.67 -10.50 12.54
CA PRO A 39 9.05 -11.81 12.69
C PRO A 39 7.54 -11.74 13.01
N GLU A 40 7.06 -10.60 13.49
CA GLU A 40 5.62 -10.35 13.72
C GLU A 40 4.77 -10.44 12.44
N PHE A 41 5.35 -10.15 11.27
CA PHE A 41 4.66 -10.27 9.97
C PHE A 41 4.69 -11.69 9.40
N HIS A 42 5.48 -12.60 10.00
CA HIS A 42 5.65 -13.99 9.55
C HIS A 42 4.94 -14.98 10.47
N ARG A 43 4.16 -14.47 11.43
CA ARG A 43 3.41 -15.30 12.36
C ARG A 43 2.33 -16.10 11.63
N PRO A 44 2.01 -17.33 12.10
CA PRO A 44 0.99 -18.16 11.46
C PRO A 44 -0.40 -17.52 11.47
N GLU A 45 -0.67 -16.60 12.40
CA GLU A 45 -1.93 -15.86 12.47
C GLU A 45 -2.02 -14.71 11.45
N MET A 46 -0.89 -14.25 10.90
CA MET A 46 -0.87 -13.19 9.89
C MET A 46 -1.31 -13.73 8.54
N PRO A 47 -2.08 -12.95 7.76
CA PRO A 47 -2.36 -13.30 6.37
C PRO A 47 -1.07 -13.30 5.53
N ASP A 48 -1.09 -14.03 4.42
CA ASP A 48 -0.07 -13.83 3.39
C ASP A 48 -0.27 -12.45 2.77
N PHE A 49 0.83 -11.77 2.43
CA PHE A 49 0.74 -10.47 1.81
C PHE A 49 1.76 -10.31 0.69
N THR A 50 1.38 -9.55 -0.34
CA THR A 50 2.25 -9.18 -1.46
C THR A 50 2.39 -7.66 -1.48
N ILE A 51 3.62 -7.16 -1.52
CA ILE A 51 3.89 -5.72 -1.60
C ILE A 51 4.20 -5.36 -3.04
N HIS A 52 3.39 -4.48 -3.62
CA HIS A 52 3.67 -3.82 -4.88
C HIS A 52 4.17 -2.41 -4.61
N GLU A 53 5.47 -2.22 -4.81
CA GLU A 53 6.12 -0.92 -4.72
C GLU A 53 6.00 -0.19 -6.06
N TYR A 54 5.50 1.04 -6.02
CA TYR A 54 5.36 1.89 -7.20
C TYR A 54 6.73 2.46 -7.59
N ALA A 55 6.99 2.55 -8.89
CA ALA A 55 8.23 3.10 -9.44
C ALA A 55 7.90 4.10 -10.56
N PRO A 56 8.13 5.42 -10.36
CA PRO A 56 8.69 6.06 -9.16
C PRO A 56 7.70 6.06 -7.97
N LEU A 57 8.23 6.18 -6.75
CA LEU A 57 7.40 6.43 -5.56
C LEU A 57 6.75 7.81 -5.68
N MET A 58 5.48 7.90 -5.33
CA MET A 58 4.71 9.15 -5.30
C MET A 58 5.07 9.94 -4.03
N ASP A 59 5.33 11.24 -4.18
CA ASP A 59 5.37 12.16 -3.05
C ASP A 59 3.93 12.46 -2.62
N SER A 60 3.62 12.29 -1.33
CA SER A 60 2.28 12.52 -0.80
C SER A 60 1.80 13.97 -0.96
N SER A 61 2.73 14.91 -1.11
CA SER A 61 2.42 16.33 -1.32
C SER A 61 1.93 16.64 -2.72
N ASP A 62 2.24 15.77 -3.70
CA ASP A 62 1.99 15.98 -5.12
C ASP A 62 0.95 15.02 -5.72
N MET A 63 0.14 14.35 -4.88
CA MET A 63 -0.91 13.44 -5.38
C MET A 63 -1.98 14.18 -6.19
N THR A 64 -2.16 13.72 -7.43
CA THR A 64 -3.19 14.18 -8.36
C THR A 64 -4.37 13.20 -8.43
N PRO A 65 -5.55 13.63 -8.92
CA PRO A 65 -6.65 12.71 -9.21
C PRO A 65 -6.26 11.56 -10.15
N GLU A 66 -5.32 11.80 -11.07
CA GLU A 66 -4.76 10.78 -11.96
C GLU A 66 -4.00 9.68 -11.20
N ASP A 67 -3.27 10.03 -10.13
CA ASP A 67 -2.59 9.06 -9.28
C ASP A 67 -3.59 8.16 -8.53
N TRP A 68 -4.70 8.75 -8.06
CA TRP A 68 -5.78 7.99 -7.44
C TRP A 68 -6.47 7.04 -8.44
N GLN A 69 -6.65 7.48 -9.68
CA GLN A 69 -7.17 6.63 -10.75
C GLN A 69 -6.23 5.45 -11.02
N HIS A 70 -4.92 5.70 -11.04
CA HIS A 70 -3.91 4.65 -11.21
C HIS A 70 -3.99 3.60 -10.09
N ILE A 71 -4.10 4.03 -8.83
CA ILE A 71 -4.25 3.12 -7.68
C ILE A 71 -5.55 2.31 -7.78
N ALA A 72 -6.65 2.94 -8.19
CA ALA A 72 -7.93 2.26 -8.36
C ALA A 72 -7.88 1.20 -9.48
N GLU A 73 -7.21 1.49 -10.58
CA GLU A 73 -6.99 0.54 -11.68
C GLU A 73 -6.09 -0.62 -11.26
N ASP A 74 -5.03 -0.34 -10.51
CA ASP A 74 -4.10 -1.34 -9.97
C ASP A 74 -4.82 -2.33 -9.03
N ILE A 75 -5.68 -1.82 -8.14
CA ILE A 75 -6.52 -2.63 -7.26
C ILE A 75 -7.55 -3.42 -8.06
N LYS A 76 -8.24 -2.78 -9.01
CA LYS A 76 -9.26 -3.43 -9.85
C LYS A 76 -8.67 -4.59 -10.64
N ALA A 77 -7.46 -4.45 -11.17
CA ALA A 77 -6.78 -5.51 -11.91
C ALA A 77 -6.47 -6.75 -11.06
N ARG A 78 -6.37 -6.59 -9.74
CA ARG A 78 -6.03 -7.64 -8.77
C ARG A 78 -7.17 -8.03 -7.85
N TYR A 79 -8.36 -7.46 -8.07
CA TYR A 79 -9.53 -7.63 -7.20
C TYR A 79 -9.95 -9.10 -7.04
N ALA A 80 -9.69 -9.93 -8.05
CA ALA A 80 -9.99 -11.36 -8.02
C ALA A 80 -8.89 -12.22 -7.38
N ASP A 81 -7.66 -11.72 -7.27
CA ASP A 81 -6.48 -12.49 -6.86
C ASP A 81 -6.19 -12.41 -5.35
N TYR A 82 -6.77 -11.42 -4.66
CA TYR A 82 -6.52 -11.13 -3.26
C TYR A 82 -7.83 -10.98 -2.46
N ASP A 83 -7.79 -11.35 -1.18
CA ASP A 83 -8.91 -11.23 -0.26
C ASP A 83 -9.06 -9.81 0.32
N GLY A 84 -8.04 -8.95 0.16
CA GLY A 84 -8.04 -7.61 0.70
C GLY A 84 -6.90 -6.76 0.17
N PHE A 85 -7.03 -5.44 0.35
CA PHE A 85 -6.12 -4.43 -0.19
C PHE A 85 -5.73 -3.44 0.91
N VAL A 86 -4.46 -3.12 0.99
CA VAL A 86 -3.87 -2.10 1.88
C VAL A 86 -3.13 -1.12 1.00
N ILE A 87 -3.39 0.17 1.16
CA ILE A 87 -2.65 1.23 0.47
C ILE A 87 -1.74 1.89 1.49
N LEU A 88 -0.43 1.77 1.29
CA LEU A 88 0.57 2.50 2.06
C LEU A 88 0.88 3.80 1.32
N HIS A 89 0.64 4.91 2.01
CA HIS A 89 0.80 6.26 1.49
C HIS A 89 1.43 7.18 2.55
N GLY A 90 2.03 8.30 2.11
CA GLY A 90 2.65 9.28 2.99
C GLY A 90 1.64 10.00 3.89
N THR A 91 2.11 10.43 5.06
CA THR A 91 1.26 11.03 6.10
C THR A 91 0.78 12.45 5.77
N ASP A 92 1.41 13.16 4.83
CA ASP A 92 1.08 14.57 4.55
C ASP A 92 -0.32 14.77 3.96
N THR A 93 -0.84 13.78 3.21
CA THR A 93 -2.24 13.79 2.71
C THR A 93 -3.18 12.89 3.51
N MET A 94 -2.66 12.10 4.46
CA MET A 94 -3.47 11.21 5.30
C MET A 94 -4.29 11.96 6.38
N GLY A 95 -4.17 13.30 6.43
CA GLY A 95 -4.86 14.16 7.39
C GLY A 95 -6.11 14.91 6.89
N VAL A 96 -6.42 14.98 5.59
CA VAL A 96 -7.51 15.87 5.12
C VAL A 96 -8.49 15.25 4.11
N HIS A 97 -8.17 14.17 3.39
CA HIS A 97 -9.12 13.59 2.43
C HIS A 97 -9.46 12.12 2.71
N ARG A 98 -10.44 11.97 3.61
CA ARG A 98 -11.57 11.03 3.50
C ARG A 98 -11.24 9.53 3.42
N LEU A 99 -11.22 8.91 4.60
CA LEU A 99 -11.76 7.56 4.82
C LEU A 99 -13.20 7.51 4.29
N GLY A 100 -13.37 7.18 3.01
CA GLY A 100 -14.67 7.20 2.35
C GLY A 100 -14.55 6.90 0.87
N ALA A 101 -13.85 5.82 0.52
CA ALA A 101 -13.89 5.24 -0.80
C ALA A 101 -14.32 3.77 -0.69
N LEU A 102 -15.54 3.53 -1.17
CA LEU A 102 -16.04 2.27 -1.73
C LEU A 102 -16.28 1.06 -0.79
N LEU A 103 -17.42 1.10 -0.08
CA LEU A 103 -18.22 -0.09 0.22
C LEU A 103 -19.63 0.11 -0.34
N HIS A 104 -19.79 -0.04 -1.64
CA HIS A 104 -21.07 -0.38 -2.25
C HIS A 104 -20.84 -1.08 -3.59
N ALA A 105 -20.68 -2.39 -3.54
CA ALA A 105 -20.89 -3.26 -4.69
C ALA A 105 -21.54 -4.55 -4.18
N GLY A 106 -22.81 -4.74 -4.53
CA GLY A 106 -23.47 -6.04 -4.45
C GLY A 106 -24.62 -6.16 -3.44
N GLU A 107 -25.67 -5.35 -3.57
CA GLU A 107 -27.01 -5.86 -3.29
C GLU A 107 -27.71 -6.17 -4.61
N SER A 108 -28.19 -7.41 -4.65
CA SER A 108 -28.76 -8.17 -5.74
C SER A 108 -29.98 -7.51 -6.40
N GLY A 109 -30.04 -7.62 -7.72
CA GLY A 109 -31.24 -7.45 -8.54
C GLY A 109 -31.14 -8.34 -9.77
#